data_AF-A0AA35XBZ3-F1
#
_entry.id   AF-A0AA35XBZ3-F1
#
_cell.length_a   1.000
_cell.length_b   1.000
_cell.length_c   1.000
_cell.angle_alpha   90.00
_cell.angle_beta   90.00
_cell.angle_gamma   90.00
#
_symmetry.space_group_name_H-M   'P 1'
#
loop_
_entity.id
_entity.type
_entity.pdbx_description
1 polymer ?
#
loop_
_entity_poly.entity_id
_entity_poly.type
_entity_poly.pdbx_seq_one_letter_code
_entity_poly.pdbx_strand_id
1 'polypeptide(L)'
;MYDQASILIVDDDMAVVGLEQTFFSVEEDVGLIQICVNVSFPEIDCPIAFPFEVLLSTADGTAVQAMDYQPLDVTLTFEACETRRCVDVEIIDDTVDEPDEVFTYTLRRTPDLDPRIELNPVDGQVEIGD
;
A
#
# COMPACT_ATOMS: atom_id res chain seq x y z
N MET A 1 42.91 -21.48 9.64
CA MET A 1 41.64 -21.72 10.32
C MET A 1 41.10 -20.40 10.84
N TYR A 2 40.43 -19.64 9.97
CA TYR A 2 39.45 -18.64 10.38
C TYR A 2 38.36 -18.73 9.33
N ASP A 3 37.36 -19.54 9.66
CA ASP A 3 36.09 -19.57 8.96
C ASP A 3 35.38 -18.29 9.37
N GLN A 4 35.32 -17.31 8.47
CA GLN A 4 34.48 -16.15 8.67
C GLN A 4 33.07 -16.57 8.26
N ALA A 5 32.35 -17.16 9.21
CA ALA A 5 30.90 -17.20 9.15
C ALA A 5 30.43 -15.75 9.17
N SER A 6 30.07 -15.22 8.00
CA SER A 6 29.17 -14.08 7.96
C SER A 6 27.83 -14.61 8.46
N ILE A 7 27.57 -14.40 9.74
CA ILE A 7 26.23 -14.52 10.28
C ILE A 7 25.45 -13.39 9.60
N LEU A 8 24.74 -13.75 8.53
CA LEU A 8 23.55 -13.00 8.14
C LEU A 8 22.58 -13.21 9.30
N ILE A 9 22.48 -12.24 10.22
CA ILE A 9 21.29 -12.19 11.05
C ILE A 9 20.20 -11.76 10.08
N VAL A 10 19.50 -12.75 9.52
CA VAL A 10 18.11 -12.52 9.13
C VAL A 10 17.44 -12.27 10.47
N ASP A 11 16.98 -11.04 10.70
CA ASP A 11 16.13 -10.76 11.87
C ASP A 11 14.84 -11.53 11.60
N ASP A 12 14.74 -12.71 12.20
CA ASP A 12 13.71 -13.73 12.00
C ASP A 12 12.36 -13.32 12.63
N ASP A 13 12.33 -12.17 13.32
CA ASP A 13 11.14 -11.61 13.95
C ASP A 13 10.46 -10.47 13.14
N MET A 14 10.78 -10.31 11.85
CA MET A 14 10.25 -9.23 11.02
C MET A 14 8.80 -9.46 10.55
N ALA A 15 7.97 -8.41 10.67
CA ALA A 15 6.65 -8.36 10.04
C ALA A 15 6.75 -7.70 8.67
N VAL A 16 5.97 -8.16 7.69
CA VAL A 16 5.89 -7.51 6.37
C VAL A 16 4.52 -6.86 6.21
N VAL A 17 4.53 -5.54 5.98
CA VAL A 17 3.34 -4.74 5.67
C VAL A 17 3.40 -4.34 4.20
N GLY A 18 2.38 -4.66 3.42
CA GLY A 18 2.43 -4.47 1.97
C GLY A 18 1.08 -4.26 1.34
N LEU A 19 1.10 -3.66 0.15
CA LEU A 19 -0.09 -3.55 -0.70
C LEU A 19 -0.58 -4.95 -1.09
N GLU A 20 -1.88 -5.20 -0.93
CA GLU A 20 -2.53 -6.45 -1.31
C GLU A 20 -2.53 -6.64 -2.83
N GLN A 21 -2.72 -5.54 -3.56
CA GLN A 21 -2.71 -5.46 -5.00
C GLN A 21 -1.77 -4.32 -5.39
N THR A 22 -0.99 -4.50 -6.44
CA THR A 22 -0.09 -3.47 -7.00
C THR A 22 -0.55 -2.98 -8.36
N PHE A 23 -1.66 -3.51 -8.88
CA PHE A 23 -2.23 -3.12 -10.17
C PHE A 23 -3.74 -3.28 -10.14
N PHE A 24 -4.45 -2.25 -10.59
CA PHE A 24 -5.87 -2.29 -10.93
C PHE A 24 -6.03 -1.88 -12.40
N SER A 25 -7.02 -2.45 -13.07
CA SER A 25 -7.54 -2.00 -14.36
C SER A 25 -9.06 -2.00 -14.24
N VAL A 26 -9.65 -0.81 -14.38
CA VAL A 26 -11.08 -0.55 -14.15
C VAL A 26 -11.59 0.41 -15.21
N GLU A 27 -12.90 0.40 -15.46
CA GLU A 27 -13.57 1.45 -16.22
C GLU A 27 -13.91 2.63 -15.29
N GLU A 28 -14.11 3.82 -15.85
CA GLU A 28 -14.44 5.04 -15.10
C GLU A 28 -15.76 4.91 -14.32
N ASP A 29 -16.69 4.08 -14.80
CA ASP A 29 -18.01 3.85 -14.20
C ASP A 29 -18.00 2.99 -12.92
N VAL A 30 -16.82 2.50 -12.50
CA VAL A 30 -16.69 1.64 -11.31
C VAL A 30 -17.08 2.36 -10.01
N GLY A 31 -16.93 3.68 -9.97
CA GLY A 31 -17.20 4.55 -8.84
C GLY A 31 -16.21 4.43 -7.67
N LEU A 32 -15.97 3.22 -7.15
CA LEU A 32 -15.01 2.99 -6.06
C LEU A 32 -14.09 1.80 -6.36
N ILE A 33 -12.78 2.02 -6.18
CA ILE A 33 -11.82 0.94 -5.97
C ILE A 33 -11.41 0.87 -4.50
N GLN A 34 -10.99 -0.31 -4.05
CA GLN A 34 -10.55 -0.51 -2.68
C GLN A 34 -9.08 -0.93 -2.64
N ILE A 35 -8.23 -0.07 -2.07
CA ILE A 35 -6.80 -0.34 -1.84
C ILE A 35 -6.65 -0.94 -0.44
N CYS A 36 -6.19 -2.19 -0.38
CA CYS A 36 -5.94 -2.88 0.88
C CYS A 36 -4.44 -3.04 1.16
N VAL A 37 -4.08 -2.91 2.43
CA VAL A 37 -2.75 -3.13 2.98
C VAL A 37 -2.83 -4.30 3.93
N ASN A 38 -2.02 -5.33 3.69
CA ASN A 38 -1.93 -6.52 4.52
C ASN A 38 -0.71 -6.47 5.42
N VAL A 39 -0.82 -7.09 6.58
CA VAL A 39 0.28 -7.35 7.51
C VAL A 39 0.44 -8.87 7.61
N SER A 40 1.64 -9.36 7.33
CA SER A 40 1.98 -10.76 7.45
C SER A 40 3.04 -10.98 8.52
N PHE A 41 2.86 -12.06 9.28
CA PHE A 41 3.75 -12.47 10.35
C PHE A 41 4.23 -13.90 10.04
N PRO A 42 5.28 -14.05 9.20
CA PRO A 42 5.66 -15.34 8.66
C PRO A 42 6.21 -16.32 9.70
N GLU A 43 6.74 -15.82 10.83
CA GLU A 43 7.47 -16.64 11.80
C GLU A 43 6.79 -16.74 13.17
N ILE A 44 6.20 -15.65 13.66
CA ILE A 44 5.54 -15.58 14.98
C ILE A 44 4.13 -15.02 14.79
N ASP A 45 3.12 -15.65 15.39
CA ASP A 45 1.78 -15.06 15.43
C ASP A 45 1.80 -13.75 16.23
N CYS A 46 1.53 -12.64 15.56
CA CYS A 46 1.43 -11.30 16.15
C CYS A 46 2.67 -10.85 16.97
N PRO A 47 3.82 -10.58 16.33
CA PRO A 47 5.00 -10.00 16.98
C PRO A 47 4.82 -8.52 17.33
N ILE A 48 3.80 -7.86 16.76
CA ILE A 48 3.51 -6.44 16.94
C ILE A 48 2.34 -6.27 17.90
N ALA A 49 2.68 -6.18 19.19
CA ALA A 49 1.73 -6.10 20.30
C ALA A 49 1.21 -4.67 20.60
N PHE A 50 1.59 -3.68 19.79
CA PHE A 50 1.19 -2.29 19.93
C PHE A 50 0.71 -1.72 18.59
N PRO A 51 -0.18 -0.71 18.59
CA PRO A 51 -0.57 -0.07 17.35
C PRO A 51 0.61 0.58 16.64
N PHE A 52 0.59 0.56 15.31
CA PHE A 52 1.58 1.22 14.46
C PHE A 52 0.91 1.90 13.27
N GLU A 53 1.64 2.81 12.63
CA GLU A 53 1.11 3.65 11.56
C GLU A 53 1.98 3.63 10.30
N VAL A 54 1.34 3.57 9.14
CA VAL A 54 1.93 3.73 7.82
C VAL A 54 1.17 4.80 7.03
N LEU A 55 1.80 5.40 6.02
CA LEU A 55 1.17 6.42 5.18
C LEU A 55 0.79 5.80 3.84
N LEU A 56 -0.40 6.11 3.32
CA LEU A 56 -0.84 5.74 1.98
C LEU A 56 -1.23 7.02 1.23
N SER A 57 -0.65 7.23 0.05
CA SER A 57 -0.96 8.39 -0.77
C SER A 57 -1.01 8.05 -2.25
N THR A 58 -1.81 8.78 -3.01
CA THR A 58 -1.84 8.72 -4.48
C THR A 58 -1.00 9.81 -5.11
N ALA A 59 -0.61 9.62 -6.38
CA ALA A 59 0.03 10.63 -7.19
C ALA A 59 -0.41 10.53 -8.65
N ASP A 60 -0.56 11.69 -9.28
CA ASP A 60 -0.96 11.86 -10.68
C ASP A 60 0.02 11.16 -11.63
N GLY A 61 -0.53 10.60 -12.71
CA GLY A 61 0.22 10.10 -13.85
C GLY A 61 -0.29 10.78 -15.12
N THR A 62 -0.95 10.01 -16.00
CA THR A 62 -1.81 10.63 -17.02
C THR A 62 -3.18 10.97 -16.45
N ALA A 63 -3.70 10.15 -15.53
CA ALA A 63 -4.87 10.49 -14.74
C ALA A 63 -4.49 11.54 -13.69
N VAL A 64 -5.31 12.58 -13.58
CA VAL A 64 -5.14 13.79 -12.79
C VAL A 64 -6.20 13.88 -11.70
N GLN A 65 -5.73 14.08 -10.47
CA GLN A 65 -6.61 14.21 -9.32
C GLN A 65 -7.62 15.35 -9.43
N ALA A 66 -8.80 15.04 -8.89
CA ALA A 66 -10.08 15.74 -8.92
C ALA A 66 -10.75 15.85 -10.30
N MET A 67 -10.14 15.33 -11.37
CA MET A 67 -10.81 15.09 -12.65
C MET A 67 -11.15 13.60 -12.79
N ASP A 68 -10.16 12.71 -12.61
CA ASP A 68 -10.34 11.28 -12.94
C ASP A 68 -10.43 10.40 -11.67
N TYR A 69 -9.91 10.90 -10.55
CA TYR A 69 -9.99 10.23 -9.25
C TYR A 69 -9.91 11.21 -8.07
N GLN A 70 -10.44 10.82 -6.92
CA GLN A 70 -10.24 11.56 -5.66
C GLN A 70 -8.90 11.18 -5.01
N PRO A 71 -8.03 12.15 -4.67
CA PRO A 71 -6.71 11.84 -4.15
C PRO A 71 -6.76 11.34 -2.70
N LEU A 72 -5.83 10.44 -2.36
CA LEU A 72 -5.55 10.01 -0.99
C LEU A 72 -4.23 10.59 -0.48
N ASP A 73 -4.23 11.02 0.78
CA ASP A 73 -3.02 11.20 1.61
C ASP A 73 -3.43 10.94 3.06
N VAL A 74 -3.36 9.68 3.49
CA VAL A 74 -3.93 9.20 4.75
C VAL A 74 -2.91 8.43 5.59
N THR A 75 -3.12 8.46 6.91
CA THR A 75 -2.40 7.60 7.87
C THR A 75 -3.25 6.39 8.18
N LEU A 76 -2.70 5.19 7.97
CA LEU A 76 -3.33 3.92 8.34
C LEU A 76 -2.78 3.47 9.68
N THR A 77 -3.64 3.47 10.70
CA THR A 77 -3.34 2.89 12.01
C THR A 77 -3.78 1.43 12.02
N PHE A 78 -2.82 0.55 12.28
CA PHE A 78 -3.08 -0.86 12.54
C PHE A 78 -3.08 -1.09 14.05
N GLU A 79 -4.17 -1.65 14.56
CA GLU A 79 -4.20 -2.11 15.96
C GLU A 79 -3.27 -3.31 16.16
N ALA A 80 -2.97 -3.64 17.42
CA ALA A 80 -2.17 -4.82 17.74
C ALA A 80 -2.76 -6.07 17.07
N CYS A 81 -1.92 -6.84 16.39
CA CYS A 81 -2.30 -8.03 15.61
C CYS A 81 -3.26 -7.81 14.43
N GLU A 82 -3.58 -6.57 14.06
CA GLU A 82 -4.41 -6.31 12.89
C GLU A 82 -3.66 -6.69 11.62
N THR A 83 -4.29 -7.51 10.76
CA THR A 83 -3.63 -8.06 9.57
C THR A 83 -4.07 -7.41 8.26
N ARG A 84 -5.07 -6.54 8.27
CA ARG A 84 -5.62 -5.93 7.05
C ARG A 84 -6.33 -4.62 7.32
N ARG A 85 -6.03 -3.61 6.52
CA ARG A 85 -6.78 -2.34 6.42
C ARG A 85 -7.05 -2.02 4.96
N CYS A 86 -8.19 -1.41 4.67
CA CYS A 86 -8.53 -0.97 3.32
C CYS A 86 -9.00 0.49 3.34
N VAL A 87 -8.76 1.19 2.24
CA VAL A 87 -9.24 2.54 1.97
C VAL A 87 -9.87 2.55 0.58
N ASP A 88 -11.00 3.22 0.46
CA ASP A 88 -11.66 3.41 -0.83
C ASP A 88 -11.07 4.63 -1.55
N VAL A 89 -10.88 4.50 -2.87
CA VAL A 89 -10.57 5.61 -3.78
C VAL A 89 -11.73 5.75 -4.74
N GLU A 90 -12.27 6.96 -4.86
CA GLU A 90 -13.31 7.27 -5.83
C GLU A 90 -12.69 7.48 -7.21
N ILE A 91 -13.22 6.76 -8.20
CA ILE A 91 -12.97 6.97 -9.62
C ILE A 91 -14.13 7.81 -10.15
N ILE A 92 -13.79 8.86 -10.90
CA ILE A 92 -14.75 9.87 -11.35
C ILE A 92 -15.12 9.52 -12.79
N ASP A 93 -16.40 9.23 -13.00
CA ASP A 93 -17.04 9.03 -14.31
C ASP A 93 -17.44 10.40 -14.87
N ASP A 94 -16.92 10.75 -16.05
CA ASP A 94 -17.27 11.99 -16.73
C ASP A 94 -18.01 11.78 -18.09
N THR A 95 -17.91 12.71 -19.04
CA THR A 95 -18.61 12.58 -20.34
C THR A 95 -17.68 12.77 -21.53
N VAL A 96 -16.39 12.89 -21.27
CA VAL A 96 -15.33 13.11 -22.25
C VAL A 96 -14.71 11.75 -22.55
N ASP A 97 -14.77 11.33 -23.82
CA ASP A 97 -14.07 10.14 -24.30
C ASP A 97 -12.55 10.39 -24.25
N GLU A 98 -11.88 9.64 -23.39
CA GLU A 98 -10.44 9.76 -23.09
C GLU A 98 -9.70 8.43 -23.35
N PRO A 99 -8.40 8.48 -23.71
CA PRO A 99 -7.59 7.26 -23.77
C PRO A 99 -7.32 6.71 -22.36
N ASP A 100 -6.99 5.42 -22.24
CA ASP A 100 -6.62 4.81 -20.95
C ASP A 100 -5.60 5.67 -20.17
N GLU A 101 -5.93 5.93 -18.90
CA GLU A 101 -5.16 6.79 -18.02
C GLU A 101 -4.65 6.07 -16.77
N VAL A 102 -3.57 6.57 -16.18
CA VAL A 102 -2.91 5.92 -15.05
C VAL A 102 -2.63 6.91 -13.92
N PHE A 103 -2.92 6.51 -12.69
CA PHE A 103 -2.36 7.11 -11.48
C PHE A 103 -1.68 6.05 -10.60
N THR A 104 -0.91 6.51 -9.61
CA THR A 104 -0.14 5.63 -8.71
C THR A 104 -0.56 5.79 -7.26
N TYR A 105 -0.30 4.76 -6.44
CA TYR A 105 -0.42 4.82 -4.98
C TYR A 105 0.82 4.20 -4.33
N THR A 106 1.29 4.85 -3.27
CA THR A 106 2.52 4.47 -2.57
C THR A 106 2.29 4.37 -1.06
N LEU A 107 2.75 3.26 -0.49
CA LEU A 107 2.85 2.99 0.93
C LEU A 107 4.20 3.50 1.46
N ARG A 108 4.18 4.34 2.49
CA ARG A 108 5.39 4.95 3.07
C ARG A 108 5.47 4.70 4.57
N ARG A 109 6.71 4.71 5.08
CA ARG A 109 7.01 4.63 6.51
C ARG A 109 6.64 5.94 7.21
N THR A 110 6.17 5.84 8.44
CA THR A 110 6.19 6.95 9.40
C THR A 110 7.57 7.04 10.08
N PRO A 111 7.96 8.21 10.65
CA PRO A 111 9.24 8.34 11.35
C PRO A 111 9.42 7.38 12.54
N ASP A 112 8.33 7.03 13.21
CA ASP A 112 8.31 6.20 14.42
C ASP A 112 7.96 4.72 14.14
N LEU A 113 7.94 4.30 12.87
CA LEU A 113 7.63 2.92 12.50
C LEU A 113 8.65 1.95 13.12
N ASP A 114 8.15 0.89 13.77
CA ASP A 114 8.98 -0.15 14.37
C ASP A 114 10.00 -0.68 13.33
N PRO A 115 11.31 -0.70 13.65
CA PRO A 115 12.34 -1.15 12.71
C PRO A 115 12.15 -2.61 12.25
N ARG A 116 11.41 -3.43 13.00
CA ARG A 116 11.08 -4.82 12.65
C ARG A 116 9.96 -4.94 11.60
N ILE A 117 9.36 -3.82 11.18
CA ILE A 117 8.37 -3.81 10.08
C ILE A 117 9.09 -3.56 8.76
N GLU A 118 9.08 -4.53 7.86
CA GLU A 118 9.41 -4.32 6.45
C GLU A 118 8.18 -3.79 5.69
N LEU A 119 8.37 -2.84 4.77
CA LEU A 119 7.32 -2.45 3.82
C LEU A 119 7.59 -3.10 2.46
N ASN A 120 6.70 -3.99 2.02
CA ASN A 120 6.83 -4.68 0.73
C ASN A 120 5.54 -5.44 0.34
N PRO A 121 4.98 -5.25 -0.88
CA PRO A 121 5.29 -4.20 -1.86
C PRO A 121 4.78 -2.82 -1.42
N VAL A 122 5.42 -1.75 -1.94
CA VAL A 122 5.13 -0.37 -1.55
C VAL A 122 4.51 0.50 -2.64
N ASP A 123 4.67 0.13 -3.91
CA ASP A 123 4.14 0.90 -5.04
C ASP A 123 3.11 0.08 -5.79
N GLY A 124 2.03 0.74 -6.20
CA GLY A 124 1.04 0.21 -7.11
C GLY A 124 0.49 1.27 -8.05
N GLN A 125 -0.24 0.82 -9.06
CA GLN A 125 -0.87 1.70 -10.06
C GLN A 125 -2.31 1.29 -10.34
N VAL A 126 -3.08 2.23 -10.87
CA VAL A 126 -4.45 2.04 -11.34
C VAL A 126 -4.50 2.55 -12.77
N GLU A 127 -4.99 1.70 -13.66
CA GLU A 127 -5.34 2.05 -15.04
C GLU A 127 -6.87 2.23 -15.11
N ILE A 128 -7.30 3.38 -15.62
CA ILE A 128 -8.70 3.77 -15.80
C ILE A 128 -8.96 3.78 -17.31
N GLY A 129 -9.95 3.00 -17.76
CA GLY A 129 -10.51 3.03 -19.11
C GLY A 129 -11.86 3.77 -19.13
N ASP A 130 -12.33 4.09 -20.34
CA ASP A 130 -13.63 4.70 -20.66
C ASP A 130 -14.74 3.62 -20.86
#